data_AF-A0A9X0SNV8-F1
#
_entry.id   AF-A0A9X0SNV8-F1
#
_cell.length_a   1.000
_cell.length_b   1.000
_cell.length_c   1.000
_cell.angle_alpha   90.00
_cell.angle_beta   90.00
_cell.angle_gamma   90.00
#
_symmetry.space_group_name_H-M   'P 1'
#
loop_
_entity.id
_entity.type
_entity.pdbx_description
1 polymer ?
#
loop_
_entity_poly.entity_id
_entity_poly.type
_entity_poly.pdbx_seq_one_letter_code
_entity_poly.pdbx_strand_id
1 'polypeptide(L)'
;MEYLKHKEKEEFFWKTQETRVEKYIHYNVKDVKSITFIEHKISPMGIPSIEGYINDDKDLWFDASISTTENFEDKFSRSGELGKLIKDPEKSVSEIEEEEKEKKRKKNSLCTILVYPILKRM
;
A
#
# COMPACT_ATOMS: atom_id res chain seq x y z
N MET A 1 -23.52 -20.42 -10.85
CA MET A 1 -22.28 -19.99 -11.54
C MET A 1 -22.05 -18.49 -11.46
N GLU A 2 -23.05 -17.65 -11.73
CA GLU A 2 -22.92 -16.18 -11.67
C GLU A 2 -22.61 -15.64 -10.25
N TYR A 3 -23.23 -16.23 -9.22
CA TYR A 3 -22.94 -15.93 -7.81
C TYR A 3 -21.46 -16.17 -7.43
N LEU A 4 -20.88 -17.30 -7.87
CA LEU A 4 -19.48 -17.62 -7.58
C LEU A 4 -18.53 -16.61 -8.24
N LYS A 5 -18.80 -16.24 -9.49
CA LYS A 5 -18.01 -15.22 -10.21
C LYS A 5 -18.09 -13.84 -9.56
N HIS A 6 -19.22 -13.48 -8.96
CA HIS A 6 -19.36 -12.21 -8.24
C HIS A 6 -18.54 -12.21 -6.95
N LYS A 7 -18.65 -13.29 -6.17
CA LYS A 7 -17.89 -13.47 -4.93
C LYS A 7 -16.37 -13.45 -5.16
N GLU A 8 -15.89 -14.14 -6.20
CA GLU A 8 -14.47 -14.14 -6.57
C GLU A 8 -13.96 -12.74 -6.93
N LYS A 9 -14.76 -11.94 -7.66
CA LYS A 9 -14.40 -10.57 -8.00
C LYS A 9 -14.35 -9.66 -6.78
N GLU A 10 -15.28 -9.83 -5.86
CA GLU A 10 -15.33 -9.07 -4.61
C GLU A 10 -14.12 -9.41 -3.71
N GLU A 11 -13.81 -10.69 -3.51
CA GLU A 11 -12.62 -11.10 -2.77
C GLU A 11 -11.32 -10.59 -3.42
N PHE A 12 -11.24 -10.62 -4.75
CA PHE A 12 -10.11 -10.07 -5.48
C PHE A 12 -9.98 -8.56 -5.31
N PHE A 13 -11.10 -7.84 -5.35
CA PHE A 13 -11.14 -6.40 -5.11
C PHE A 13 -10.56 -6.08 -3.73
N TRP A 14 -11.09 -6.67 -2.66
CA TRP A 14 -10.65 -6.39 -1.29
C TRP A 14 -9.18 -6.74 -1.06
N LYS A 15 -8.72 -7.91 -1.51
CA LYS A 15 -7.30 -8.30 -1.41
C LYS A 15 -6.38 -7.32 -2.14
N THR A 16 -6.81 -6.80 -3.28
CA THR A 16 -6.06 -5.78 -4.03
C THR A 16 -5.96 -4.49 -3.22
N GLN A 17 -7.05 -4.04 -2.59
CA GLN A 17 -7.05 -2.84 -1.77
C GLN A 17 -6.22 -3.00 -0.49
N GLU A 18 -6.35 -4.13 0.22
CA GLU A 18 -5.54 -4.43 1.41
C GLU A 18 -4.04 -4.39 1.10
N THR A 19 -3.62 -4.99 -0.01
CA THR A 19 -2.21 -4.97 -0.46
C THR A 19 -1.71 -3.54 -0.69
N ARG A 20 -2.57 -2.65 -1.20
CA ARG A 20 -2.21 -1.26 -1.47
C ARG A 20 -2.18 -0.42 -0.20
N VAL A 21 -3.12 -0.62 0.70
CA VAL A 21 -3.14 0.00 2.03
C VAL A 21 -1.91 -0.44 2.84
N GLU A 22 -1.58 -1.73 2.83
CA GLU A 22 -0.38 -2.28 3.47
C GLU A 22 0.90 -1.62 2.92
N LYS A 23 1.02 -1.52 1.59
CA LYS A 23 2.15 -0.84 0.95
C LYS A 23 2.27 0.62 1.39
N TYR A 24 1.16 1.34 1.38
CA TYR A 24 1.11 2.74 1.84
C TYR A 24 1.54 2.87 3.29
N ILE A 25 1.01 2.03 4.19
CA ILE A 25 1.33 2.07 5.62
C ILE A 25 2.82 1.79 5.84
N HIS A 26 3.37 0.72 5.24
CA HIS A 26 4.79 0.39 5.40
C HIS A 26 5.73 1.46 4.85
N TYR A 27 5.34 2.12 3.75
CA TYR A 27 6.15 3.16 3.17
C TYR A 27 6.04 4.46 3.96
N ASN A 28 4.85 4.91 4.35
CA ASN A 28 4.63 6.23 4.93
C ASN A 28 4.71 6.26 6.45
N VAL A 29 4.42 5.16 7.15
CA VAL A 29 4.41 5.15 8.62
C VAL A 29 5.75 4.62 9.16
N LYS A 30 6.26 5.26 10.20
CA LYS A 30 7.47 4.81 10.91
C LYS A 30 7.12 3.69 11.88
N ASP A 31 8.08 2.78 12.09
CA ASP A 31 8.03 1.75 13.15
C ASP A 31 6.82 0.80 13.09
N VAL A 32 6.34 0.48 11.90
CA VAL A 32 5.29 -0.52 11.67
C VAL A 32 5.86 -1.94 11.85
N LYS A 33 5.30 -2.69 12.80
CA LYS A 33 5.62 -4.09 13.13
C LYS A 33 4.53 -5.05 12.69
N SER A 34 3.27 -4.66 12.87
CA SER A 34 2.09 -5.43 12.45
C SER A 34 1.00 -4.50 11.93
N ILE A 35 0.17 -5.00 11.03
CA ILE A 35 -1.05 -4.35 10.53
C ILE A 35 -2.19 -5.34 10.74
N THR A 36 -3.27 -4.89 11.36
CA THR A 36 -4.48 -5.68 11.55
C THR A 36 -5.64 -5.00 10.84
N PHE A 37 -6.19 -5.65 9.83
CA PHE A 37 -7.44 -5.26 9.19
C PHE A 37 -8.62 -5.79 10.01
N ILE A 38 -9.59 -4.92 10.32
CA ILE A 38 -10.77 -5.28 11.12
C ILE A 38 -11.94 -5.64 10.20
N GLU A 39 -12.31 -4.74 9.29
CA GLU A 39 -13.48 -4.90 8.47
C GLU A 39 -13.41 -4.09 7.17
N HIS A 40 -14.21 -4.53 6.20
CA HIS A 40 -14.50 -3.80 4.97
C HIS A 40 -15.86 -3.12 5.14
N LYS A 41 -15.87 -1.79 5.07
CA LYS A 41 -17.10 -0.99 5.15
C LYS A 41 -17.52 -0.51 3.80
N ILE A 42 -18.83 -0.31 3.64
CA ILE A 42 -19.40 0.41 2.52
C ILE A 42 -20.31 1.48 3.13
N SER A 43 -19.99 2.75 2.91
CA SER A 43 -20.82 3.85 3.42
C SER A 43 -22.22 3.83 2.77
N PRO A 44 -23.22 4.51 3.34
CA PRO A 44 -24.54 4.64 2.71
C PRO A 44 -24.49 5.22 1.28
N MET A 45 -23.42 5.95 0.95
CA MET A 45 -23.16 6.50 -0.39
C MET A 45 -22.45 5.51 -1.32
N GLY A 46 -22.23 4.27 -0.88
CA GLY A 46 -21.55 3.23 -1.65
C GLY A 46 -20.02 3.37 -1.70
N ILE A 47 -19.42 4.17 -0.81
CA ILE A 47 -17.96 4.35 -0.78
C ILE A 47 -17.33 3.24 0.08
N PRO A 48 -16.51 2.36 -0.51
CA PRO A 48 -15.81 1.32 0.25
C PRO A 48 -14.70 1.91 1.12
N SER A 49 -14.48 1.34 2.31
CA SER A 49 -13.30 1.62 3.13
C SER A 49 -12.79 0.37 3.85
N ILE A 50 -11.51 0.38 4.22
CA ILE A 50 -10.87 -0.66 5.04
C ILE A 50 -10.48 -0.03 6.37
N GLU A 51 -10.99 -0.58 7.46
CA GLU A 51 -10.60 -0.18 8.81
C GLU A 51 -9.57 -1.13 9.40
N GLY A 52 -8.67 -0.58 10.22
CA GLY A 52 -7.66 -1.37 10.90
C GLY A 52 -6.87 -0.57 11.92
N TYR A 53 -5.83 -1.21 12.46
CA TYR A 53 -4.86 -0.60 13.36
C TYR A 53 -3.49 -1.24 13.16
N ILE A 54 -2.45 -0.61 13.70
CA ILE A 54 -1.07 -1.11 13.61
C ILE A 54 -0.50 -1.46 14.98
N ASN A 55 0.55 -2.28 14.99
CA ASN A 55 1.36 -2.60 16.18
C ASN A 55 0.57 -3.17 17.36
N ASP A 56 -0.53 -3.86 17.07
CA ASP A 56 -1.48 -4.40 18.04
C ASP A 56 -2.08 -3.34 18.99
N ASP A 57 -2.02 -2.07 18.59
CA ASP A 57 -2.48 -0.91 19.35
C ASP A 57 -3.70 -0.27 18.67
N LYS A 58 -4.86 -0.39 19.30
CA LYS A 58 -6.12 0.14 18.78
C LYS A 58 -6.17 1.67 18.77
N ASP A 59 -5.32 2.35 19.55
CA ASP A 59 -5.22 3.81 19.51
C ASP A 59 -4.49 4.27 18.23
N LEU A 60 -3.78 3.37 17.54
CA LEU A 60 -3.14 3.60 16.24
C LEU A 60 -4.03 3.12 15.08
N TRP A 61 -5.31 3.51 15.12
CA TRP A 61 -6.30 3.12 14.11
C TRP A 61 -6.22 3.93 12.82
N PHE A 62 -6.71 3.34 11.74
CA PHE A 62 -6.90 3.97 10.43
C PHE A 62 -8.22 3.54 9.75
N ASP A 63 -8.71 4.40 8.86
CA ASP A 63 -9.74 4.12 7.85
C ASP A 63 -9.19 4.54 6.48
N ALA A 64 -9.02 3.55 5.60
CA ALA A 64 -8.57 3.74 4.23
C ALA A 64 -9.78 3.76 3.29
N SER A 65 -10.18 4.95 2.87
CA SER A 65 -11.30 5.14 1.95
C SER A 65 -10.86 4.83 0.51
N ILE A 66 -11.62 3.98 -0.16
CA ILE A 66 -11.32 3.50 -1.52
C ILE A 66 -12.29 4.17 -2.51
N SER A 67 -11.77 4.59 -3.66
CA SER A 67 -12.61 5.13 -4.73
C SER A 67 -13.51 4.03 -5.30
N THR A 68 -14.71 4.38 -5.73
CA THR A 68 -15.60 3.43 -6.43
C THR A 68 -15.12 3.15 -7.86
N THR A 69 -14.22 3.97 -8.41
CA THR A 69 -13.73 3.87 -9.79
C THR A 69 -12.25 3.49 -9.88
N GLU A 70 -11.50 3.63 -8.79
CA GLU A 70 -10.03 3.51 -8.78
C GLU A 70 -9.56 2.78 -7.52
N ASN A 71 -8.33 2.28 -7.56
CA ASN A 71 -7.72 1.66 -6.38
C ASN A 71 -7.35 2.71 -5.33
N PHE A 72 -7.12 2.25 -4.10
CA PHE A 72 -6.60 3.07 -3.01
C PHE A 72 -5.27 3.73 -3.39
N GLU A 73 -5.15 5.04 -3.15
CA GLU A 73 -3.93 5.83 -3.38
C GLU A 73 -3.41 6.46 -2.09
N ASP A 74 -4.21 7.30 -1.44
CA ASP A 74 -3.77 8.14 -0.32
C ASP A 74 -4.88 8.60 0.64
N LYS A 75 -6.15 8.26 0.39
CA LYS A 75 -7.30 8.69 1.20
C LYS A 75 -7.35 7.95 2.54
N PHE A 76 -6.48 8.38 3.45
CA PHE A 76 -6.14 7.67 4.68
C PHE A 76 -6.46 8.51 5.93
N SER A 77 -7.63 8.25 6.51
CA SER A 77 -8.02 8.80 7.81
C SER A 77 -7.36 8.00 8.93
N ARG A 78 -6.95 8.66 10.01
CA ARG A 78 -6.18 8.03 11.08
C ARG A 78 -6.33 8.73 12.42
N SER A 79 -5.94 8.02 13.48
CA SER A 79 -5.81 8.60 14.81
C SER A 79 -4.73 9.68 14.85
N GLY A 80 -4.84 10.59 15.83
CA GLY A 80 -3.84 11.64 16.04
C GLY A 80 -2.47 11.07 16.42
N GLU A 81 -2.44 9.96 17.18
CA GLU A 81 -1.19 9.29 17.57
C GLU A 81 -0.52 8.62 16.36
N LEU A 82 -1.29 7.93 15.50
CA LEU A 82 -0.78 7.39 14.24
C LEU A 82 -0.28 8.52 13.31
N GLY A 83 -0.97 9.66 13.31
CA GLY A 83 -0.57 10.88 12.61
C GLY A 83 0.86 11.33 12.89
N LYS A 84 1.32 11.23 14.15
CA LYS A 84 2.68 11.61 14.56
C LYS A 84 3.77 10.71 14.00
N LEU A 85 3.41 9.47 13.62
CA LEU A 85 4.34 8.47 13.08
C LEU A 85 4.54 8.57 11.57
N ILE A 86 3.73 9.39 10.90
CA ILE A 86 3.75 9.48 9.43
C ILE A 86 4.95 10.31 8.98
N LYS A 87 5.57 9.87 7.89
CA LYS A 87 6.68 10.54 7.22
C LYS A 87 6.16 11.78 6.50
N ASP A 88 7.01 12.79 6.45
CA ASP A 88 6.76 14.02 5.73
C ASP A 88 7.90 14.22 4.70
N PRO A 89 7.62 14.31 3.39
CA PRO A 89 6.29 14.24 2.78
C PRO A 89 5.72 12.82 2.75
N GLU A 90 4.40 12.74 2.84
CA GLU A 90 3.61 11.53 2.57
C GLU A 90 3.49 11.31 1.06
N LYS A 91 3.45 10.04 0.64
CA LYS A 91 3.36 9.66 -0.77
C LYS A 91 2.18 8.76 -1.03
N SER A 92 1.53 8.97 -2.17
CA SER A 92 0.55 8.05 -2.74
C SER A 92 1.20 6.72 -3.11
N VAL A 93 0.38 5.67 -3.21
CA VAL A 93 0.85 4.34 -3.65
C VAL A 93 1.50 4.41 -5.04
N SER A 94 0.96 5.20 -5.96
CA SER A 94 1.54 5.37 -7.30
C SER A 94 2.96 5.98 -7.25
N GLU A 95 3.16 7.04 -6.47
CA GLU A 95 4.49 7.65 -6.29
C GLU A 95 5.50 6.68 -5.68
N ILE A 96 5.06 5.87 -4.70
CA ILE A 96 5.87 4.82 -4.09
C ILE A 96 6.33 3.81 -5.15
N GLU A 97 5.41 3.35 -6.00
CA GLU A 97 5.71 2.39 -7.06
C GLU A 97 6.66 2.94 -8.13
N GLU A 98 6.53 4.22 -8.49
CA GLU A 98 7.46 4.90 -9.39
C GLU A 98 8.87 4.95 -8.81
N GLU A 99 9.01 5.35 -7.54
CA GLU A 99 10.30 5.40 -6.86
C GLU A 99 10.95 4.01 -6.76
N GLU A 100 10.18 2.96 -6.46
CA GLU A 100 10.68 1.60 -6.46
C GLU A 100 11.17 1.14 -7.84
N LYS A 101 10.42 1.46 -8.90
CA LYS A 101 10.81 1.17 -10.29
C LYS A 101 12.12 1.89 -10.64
N GLU A 102 12.27 3.15 -10.27
CA GLU A 102 13.50 3.90 -10.49
C GLU A 102 14.70 3.32 -9.74
N LYS A 103 14.53 2.96 -8.46
CA LYS A 103 15.57 2.31 -7.65
C LYS A 103 16.01 0.99 -8.28
N LYS A 104 15.05 0.17 -8.75
CA LYS A 104 15.33 -1.09 -9.47
C LYS A 104 16.09 -0.84 -10.77
N ARG A 105 15.70 0.14 -11.58
CA ARG A 105 16.41 0.52 -12.82
C ARG A 105 17.85 0.96 -12.55
N LYS A 106 18.08 1.81 -11.54
CA LYS A 106 19.42 2.26 -11.13
C LYS A 106 20.28 1.10 -10.66
N LYS A 107 19.74 0.20 -9.83
CA LYS A 107 20.44 -1.01 -9.36
C LYS A 107 20.81 -1.94 -10.51
N ASN A 108 19.89 -2.19 -11.44
CA ASN A 108 20.15 -3.03 -12.60
C ASN A 108 21.22 -2.41 -13.52
N SER A 109 21.17 -1.09 -13.74
CA SER A 109 22.18 -0.36 -14.51
C SER A 109 23.57 -0.43 -13.86
N LEU A 110 23.67 -0.22 -12.54
CA LEU A 110 24.92 -0.37 -11.78
C LEU A 110 25.46 -1.80 -11.83
N CYS A 111 24.59 -2.80 -11.68
CA CYS A 111 24.97 -4.22 -11.76
C CYS A 111 25.58 -4.52 -13.13
N THR A 112 24.91 -4.13 -14.22
CA THR A 112 25.41 -4.30 -15.59
C THR A 112 26.77 -3.61 -15.77
N ILE A 113 26.95 -2.36 -15.36
CA ILE A 113 28.23 -1.65 -15.50
C ILE A 113 29.37 -2.36 -14.76
N LEU A 114 29.10 -2.96 -13.58
CA LEU A 114 30.11 -3.68 -12.81
C LEU A 114 30.52 -5.03 -13.41
N VAL A 115 29.69 -5.68 -14.24
CA VAL A 115 30.05 -6.95 -14.89
C VAL A 115 30.83 -6.74 -16.21
N TYR A 116 30.63 -5.61 -16.90
CA TYR A 116 31.21 -5.37 -18.23
C TYR A 116 32.75 -5.24 -18.32
N PRO A 117 33.52 -4.74 -17.33
CA PRO A 117 34.97 -4.60 -17.48
C PRO A 117 35.77 -5.91 -17.29
N ILE A 118 35.12 -7.00 -16.85
CA ILE A 118 35.81 -8.29 -16.64
C ILE A 118 35.89 -9.11 -17.94
N LEU A 119 34.91 -9.00 -18.84
CA LEU A 119 34.86 -9.81 -20.07
C LEU A 119 35.67 -9.24 -21.26
N LYS A 120 36.30 -8.07 -21.14
CA LYS A 120 37.03 -7.42 -22.26
C LYS A 120 38.56 -7.38 -22.10
N ARG A 121 39.10 -8.13 -21.12
CA ARG A 121 40.54 -8.27 -20.85
C ARG A 121 41.13 -9.64 -21.23
N MET A 122 40.44 -10.43 -22.04
CA MET A 122 40.98 -11.65 -22.66
C MET A 122 41.23 -11.43 -24.15
#